data_AF-A0A6P6MWX1-F1
#
_entry.id   AF-A0A6P6MWX1-F1
#
_cell.length_a   1.000
_cell.length_b   1.000
_cell.length_c   1.000
_cell.angle_alpha   90.00
_cell.angle_beta   90.00
_cell.angle_gamma   90.00
#
_symmetry.space_group_name_H-M   'P 1'
#
loop_
_entity.id
_entity.type
_entity.pdbx_description
1 polymer ?
#
loop_
_entity_poly.entity_id
_entity_poly.type
_entity_poly.pdbx_seq_one_letter_code
_entity_poly.pdbx_strand_id
1 'polypeptide(L)'
;MAQCVQSVQEFIQDSFVPMVAVLCSEDAERVTRKNSLSFPELLRPFCRLTSEGHLRDPNNQVVVVKGLRISVTGINTRPPQTPEMHRLLSQTVSVCQPPEGSPANVITAGDYDLNISDRTVKASLPWYSDWKETLTQLSSSKYYTATTPWFETYRENFLQSMPASEHEFLNHYLACMLVVSSREAVPTEQFLKLSQEQHRIQHSGEYTHPKWFIPNTLKYYVLLHDISEGDEERADSVYEDMKQRYGTQGCYLLKINSRSGSTGADEQMPDPWSQYLHKSSIHNP
;
A
#
# COMPACT_ATOMS: atom_id res chain seq x y z
N MET A 1 10.92 11.42 21.91
CA MET A 1 10.52 11.72 20.52
C MET A 1 10.92 10.53 19.67
N ALA A 2 9.98 9.86 19.01
CA ALA A 2 10.28 8.73 18.13
C ALA A 2 11.25 9.21 17.02
N GLN A 3 12.47 8.68 17.01
CA GLN A 3 13.42 8.98 15.93
C GLN A 3 13.04 8.11 14.73
N CYS A 4 12.54 8.75 13.69
CA CYS A 4 12.26 8.12 12.40
C CYS A 4 13.55 7.47 11.88
N VAL A 5 13.52 6.16 11.64
CA VAL A 5 14.68 5.38 11.14
C VAL A 5 15.04 5.78 9.70
N GLN A 6 14.10 6.42 8.99
CA GLN A 6 14.24 6.95 7.64
C GLN A 6 14.65 8.43 7.67
N SER A 7 15.43 8.86 6.68
CA SER A 7 15.72 10.29 6.50
C SER A 7 14.42 11.06 6.19
N VAL A 8 14.37 12.35 6.53
CA VAL A 8 13.19 13.20 6.25
C VAL A 8 12.88 13.22 4.75
N GLN A 9 13.90 13.19 3.90
CA GLN A 9 13.74 13.16 2.45
C GLN A 9 13.06 11.88 1.98
N GLU A 10 13.54 10.71 2.43
CA GLU A 10 12.93 9.41 2.09
C GLU A 10 11.49 9.33 2.62
N PHE A 11 11.25 9.83 3.83
CA PHE A 11 9.92 9.86 4.42
C PHE A 11 8.93 10.67 3.59
N ILE A 12 9.31 11.87 3.13
CA ILE A 12 8.46 12.71 2.27
C ILE A 12 8.19 12.00 0.94
N GLN A 13 9.22 11.40 0.33
CA GLN A 13 9.08 10.66 -0.93
C GLN A 13 8.19 9.43 -0.79
N ASP A 14 8.25 8.71 0.33
CA ASP A 14 7.42 7.54 0.60
C ASP A 14 5.99 7.90 1.06
N SER A 15 5.78 9.11 1.61
CA SER A 15 4.47 9.60 2.04
C SER A 15 3.65 10.19 0.89
N PHE A 16 4.30 10.89 -0.04
CA PHE A 16 3.64 11.60 -1.14
C PHE A 16 4.06 11.01 -2.48
N VAL A 17 3.43 9.91 -2.83
CA VAL A 17 3.71 9.15 -4.05
C VAL A 17 2.69 9.48 -5.14
N PRO A 18 3.11 9.58 -6.42
CA PRO A 18 2.20 9.66 -7.55
C PRO A 18 1.11 8.57 -7.52
N MET A 19 -0.15 8.97 -7.65
CA MET A 19 -1.28 8.04 -7.61
C MET A 19 -1.70 7.61 -9.02
N VAL A 20 -1.94 6.31 -9.17
CA VAL A 20 -2.42 5.67 -10.40
C VAL A 20 -3.71 4.90 -10.09
N ALA A 21 -4.78 5.28 -10.79
CA ALA A 21 -6.08 4.67 -10.64
C ALA A 21 -6.12 3.32 -11.36
N VAL A 22 -6.89 2.36 -10.87
CA VAL A 22 -7.11 1.07 -11.55
C VAL A 22 -8.59 0.83 -11.77
N LEU A 23 -8.92 0.42 -13.00
CA LEU A 23 -10.19 -0.20 -13.36
C LEU A 23 -9.94 -1.60 -13.90
N CYS A 24 -10.60 -2.60 -13.32
CA CYS A 24 -10.47 -4.00 -13.71
C CYS A 24 -11.77 -4.49 -14.36
N SER A 25 -11.67 -5.40 -15.33
CA SER A 25 -12.83 -6.19 -15.76
C SER A 25 -13.21 -7.22 -14.69
N GLU A 26 -14.45 -7.69 -14.70
CA GLU A 26 -14.94 -8.69 -13.74
C GLU A 26 -14.10 -9.98 -13.79
N ASP A 27 -13.69 -10.42 -14.99
CA ASP A 27 -12.82 -11.59 -15.12
C ASP A 27 -11.40 -11.32 -14.60
N ALA A 28 -10.86 -10.11 -14.78
CA ALA A 28 -9.54 -9.75 -14.23
C ALA A 28 -9.56 -9.77 -12.69
N GLU A 29 -10.63 -9.27 -12.08
CA GLU A 29 -10.82 -9.39 -10.63
C GLU A 29 -10.98 -10.84 -10.18
N ARG A 30 -11.74 -11.65 -10.93
CA ARG A 30 -11.93 -13.07 -10.62
C ARG A 30 -10.61 -13.84 -10.64
N VAL A 31 -9.73 -13.56 -11.61
CA VAL A 31 -8.42 -14.18 -11.70
C VAL A 31 -7.54 -13.76 -10.53
N THR A 32 -7.45 -12.47 -10.18
CA THR A 32 -6.62 -12.02 -9.06
C THR A 32 -7.14 -12.53 -7.71
N ARG A 33 -8.46 -12.61 -7.54
CA ARG A 33 -9.13 -13.10 -6.32
C ARG A 33 -8.84 -14.58 -6.01
N LYS A 34 -8.39 -15.39 -6.98
CA LYS A 34 -7.88 -16.74 -6.71
C LYS A 34 -6.71 -16.75 -5.73
N ASN A 35 -5.91 -15.68 -5.71
CA ASN A 35 -4.80 -15.50 -4.78
C ASN A 35 -5.20 -14.74 -3.52
N SER A 36 -6.51 -14.53 -3.28
CA SER A 36 -7.05 -13.75 -2.15
C SER A 36 -6.60 -12.28 -2.11
N LEU A 37 -6.17 -11.74 -3.25
CA LEU A 37 -5.72 -10.35 -3.40
C LEU A 37 -6.51 -9.64 -4.51
N SER A 38 -6.76 -8.35 -4.35
CA SER A 38 -7.19 -7.49 -5.45
C SER A 38 -6.00 -7.15 -6.37
N PHE A 39 -6.28 -6.73 -7.61
CA PHE A 39 -5.21 -6.35 -8.54
C PHE A 39 -4.29 -5.23 -8.02
N PRO A 40 -4.78 -4.13 -7.40
CA PRO A 40 -3.91 -3.14 -6.80
C PRO A 40 -3.00 -3.72 -5.70
N GLU A 41 -3.53 -4.64 -4.89
CA GLU A 41 -2.77 -5.33 -3.82
C GLU A 41 -1.69 -6.24 -4.36
N LEU A 42 -1.97 -6.95 -5.46
CA LEU A 42 -0.99 -7.76 -6.17
C LEU A 42 0.22 -6.94 -6.58
N LEU A 43 0.00 -5.70 -7.07
CA LEU A 43 1.05 -4.81 -7.54
C LEU A 43 1.81 -4.08 -6.42
N ARG A 44 1.23 -3.90 -5.23
CA ARG A 44 1.83 -3.10 -4.13
C ARG A 44 3.32 -3.37 -3.88
N PRO A 45 3.81 -4.62 -3.82
CA PRO A 45 5.24 -4.89 -3.60
C PRO A 45 6.15 -4.36 -4.72
N PHE A 46 5.63 -4.29 -5.94
CA PHE A 46 6.37 -3.94 -7.15
C PHE A 46 6.26 -2.44 -7.52
N CYS A 47 5.54 -1.66 -6.72
CA CYS A 47 5.33 -0.24 -6.97
C CYS A 47 6.53 0.66 -6.62
N ARG A 48 7.61 0.11 -6.05
CA ARG A 48 8.85 0.84 -5.76
C ARG A 48 9.91 0.47 -6.80
N LEU A 49 10.34 1.44 -7.58
CA LEU A 49 11.40 1.27 -8.55
C LEU A 49 12.74 1.12 -7.82
N THR A 50 13.38 -0.05 -7.97
CA THR A 50 14.70 -0.34 -7.41
C THR A 50 15.84 0.22 -8.27
N SER A 51 15.57 0.46 -9.55
CA SER A 51 16.50 1.03 -10.53
C SER A 51 16.46 2.55 -10.56
N GLU A 52 17.54 3.17 -11.04
CA GLU A 52 17.56 4.60 -11.34
C GLU A 52 16.67 4.90 -12.56
N GLY A 53 15.66 5.73 -12.37
CA GLY A 53 14.80 6.23 -13.45
C GLY A 53 15.39 7.49 -14.08
N HIS A 54 15.18 7.66 -15.37
CA HIS A 54 15.57 8.86 -16.12
C HIS A 54 14.32 9.59 -16.59
N LEU A 55 14.00 10.71 -15.95
CA LEU A 55 12.94 11.61 -16.40
C LEU A 55 13.55 12.70 -17.27
N ARG A 56 12.85 13.15 -18.30
CA ARG A 56 13.26 14.33 -19.06
C ARG A 56 12.37 15.50 -18.65
N ASP A 57 12.99 16.61 -18.28
CA ASP A 57 12.27 17.85 -18.03
C ASP A 57 11.76 18.46 -19.36
N PRO A 58 10.90 19.50 -19.32
CA PRO A 58 10.45 20.19 -20.53
C PRO A 58 11.58 20.82 -21.37
N ASN A 59 12.77 21.03 -20.79
CA ASN A 59 13.97 21.49 -21.49
C ASN A 59 14.81 20.33 -22.05
N ASN A 60 14.29 19.10 -22.02
CA ASN A 60 14.94 17.87 -22.46
C ASN A 60 16.21 17.49 -21.67
N GLN A 61 16.37 18.02 -20.46
CA GLN A 61 17.40 17.65 -19.50
C GLN A 61 17.01 16.36 -18.77
N VAL A 62 17.93 15.40 -18.71
CA VAL A 62 17.72 14.12 -18.02
C VAL A 62 17.93 14.31 -16.52
N VAL A 63 16.87 14.14 -15.75
CA VAL A 63 16.85 14.09 -14.29
C VAL A 63 16.84 12.63 -13.85
N VAL A 64 17.86 12.24 -13.08
CA VAL A 64 17.93 10.92 -12.48
C VAL A 64 17.08 10.90 -11.21
N VAL A 65 16.09 10.02 -11.16
CA VAL A 65 15.24 9.80 -9.99
C VAL A 65 15.52 8.41 -9.44
N LYS A 66 15.92 8.37 -8.17
CA LYS A 66 16.18 7.11 -7.46
C LYS A 66 15.00 6.79 -6.55
N GLY A 67 14.64 5.52 -6.46
CA GLY A 67 13.63 5.05 -5.51
C GLY A 67 12.22 5.59 -5.77
N LEU A 68 11.87 5.90 -7.03
CA LEU A 68 10.52 6.35 -7.37
C LEU A 68 9.50 5.30 -6.96
N ARG A 69 8.52 5.72 -6.17
CA ARG A 69 7.40 4.88 -5.75
C ARG A 69 6.11 5.43 -6.30
N ILE A 70 5.21 4.57 -6.74
CA ILE A 70 3.85 4.92 -7.13
C ILE A 70 2.84 4.29 -6.17
N SER A 71 1.67 4.90 -6.02
CA SER A 71 0.52 4.26 -5.36
C SER A 71 -0.47 3.82 -6.40
N VAL A 72 -0.88 2.55 -6.34
CA VAL A 72 -1.86 1.96 -7.24
C VAL A 72 -3.09 1.61 -6.42
N THR A 73 -4.23 2.20 -6.77
CA THR A 73 -5.47 2.07 -6.01
C THR A 73 -6.68 1.94 -6.94
N GLY A 74 -7.67 1.15 -6.53
CA GLY A 74 -8.93 1.06 -7.24
C GLY A 74 -9.66 2.41 -7.23
N ILE A 75 -10.45 2.68 -8.27
CA ILE A 75 -11.25 3.90 -8.31
C ILE A 75 -12.35 3.83 -7.25
N ASN A 76 -12.31 4.76 -6.30
CA ASN A 76 -13.41 5.01 -5.37
C ASN A 76 -14.05 6.36 -5.71
N THR A 77 -15.31 6.32 -6.12
CA THR A 77 -16.11 7.51 -6.47
C THR A 77 -16.80 8.15 -5.27
N ARG A 78 -16.76 7.49 -4.11
CA ARG A 78 -17.32 8.03 -2.87
C ARG A 78 -16.32 8.98 -2.21
N PRO A 79 -16.78 10.14 -1.72
CA PRO A 79 -15.92 11.02 -0.95
C PRO A 79 -15.47 10.31 0.34
N PRO A 80 -14.20 10.49 0.77
CA PRO A 80 -13.74 9.97 2.05
C PRO A 80 -14.60 10.54 3.17
N GLN A 81 -15.24 9.66 3.95
CA GLN A 81 -16.09 10.08 5.06
C GLN A 81 -15.21 10.42 6.27
N THR A 82 -15.16 11.70 6.63
CA THR A 82 -14.48 12.20 7.84
C THR A 82 -14.73 11.35 9.10
N PRO A 83 -15.98 10.90 9.43
CA PRO A 83 -16.21 10.08 10.62
C PRO A 83 -15.56 8.68 10.54
N GLU A 84 -15.47 8.07 9.36
CA GLU A 84 -14.81 6.77 9.18
C GLU A 84 -13.30 6.89 9.38
N MET A 85 -12.71 7.98 8.88
CA MET A 85 -11.30 8.31 9.08
C MET A 85 -10.98 8.53 10.57
N HIS A 86 -11.79 9.33 11.28
CA HIS A 86 -11.61 9.51 12.73
C HIS A 86 -11.75 8.21 13.50
N ARG A 87 -12.66 7.31 13.09
CA ARG A 87 -12.81 5.99 13.72
C ARG A 87 -11.56 5.14 13.51
N LEU A 88 -11.01 5.10 12.30
CA LEU A 88 -9.78 4.36 11.98
C LEU A 88 -8.58 4.88 12.79
N LEU A 89 -8.43 6.20 12.84
CA LEU A 89 -7.38 6.86 13.61
C LEU A 89 -7.53 6.60 15.11
N SER A 90 -8.75 6.69 15.63
CA SER A 90 -9.05 6.37 17.04
C SER A 90 -8.75 4.91 17.38
N GLN A 91 -9.17 3.97 16.52
CA GLN A 91 -8.90 2.54 16.69
C GLN A 91 -7.40 2.23 16.72
N THR A 92 -6.61 2.92 15.88
CA THR A 92 -5.15 2.79 15.87
C THR A 92 -4.54 3.16 17.22
N VAL A 93 -5.06 4.23 17.85
CA VAL A 93 -4.62 4.64 19.19
C VAL A 93 -5.07 3.62 20.23
N SER A 94 -6.33 3.16 20.19
CA SER A 94 -6.89 2.22 21.16
C SER A 94 -6.20 0.85 21.17
N VAL A 95 -5.86 0.29 20.01
CA VAL A 95 -5.20 -1.03 19.89
C VAL A 95 -3.80 -1.04 20.51
N CYS A 96 -3.13 0.12 20.54
CA CYS A 96 -1.80 0.24 21.09
C CYS A 96 -1.78 0.86 22.50
N GLN A 97 -2.94 1.08 23.14
CA GLN A 97 -3.00 1.50 24.52
C GLN A 97 -2.71 0.32 25.46
N PRO A 98 -1.91 0.53 26.52
CA PRO A 98 -1.76 -0.48 27.57
C PRO A 98 -3.12 -0.74 28.24
N PRO A 99 -3.40 -1.97 28.71
CA PRO A 99 -4.63 -2.28 29.40
C PRO A 99 -4.83 -1.36 30.62
N GLU A 100 -6.03 -0.80 30.75
CA GLU A 100 -6.38 0.14 31.82
C GLU A 100 -6.05 -0.46 33.19
N GLY A 101 -5.22 0.24 33.97
CA GLY A 101 -4.79 -0.17 35.31
C GLY A 101 -3.35 -0.69 35.40
N SER A 102 -2.66 -0.94 34.29
CA SER A 102 -1.22 -1.23 34.29
C SER A 102 -0.41 0.08 34.40
N PRO A 103 0.51 0.23 35.36
CA PRO A 103 1.41 1.38 35.34
C PRO A 103 2.21 1.32 34.04
N ALA A 104 2.30 2.44 33.30
CA ALA A 104 3.00 2.52 32.00
C ALA A 104 4.48 2.08 32.02
N ASN A 105 5.00 1.79 33.21
CA ASN A 105 6.37 1.42 33.49
C ASN A 105 6.50 -0.04 33.97
N VAL A 106 5.42 -0.82 34.02
CA VAL A 106 5.48 -2.24 34.41
C VAL A 106 5.51 -3.13 33.17
N ILE A 107 6.61 -3.88 32.99
CA ILE A 107 6.71 -4.92 31.97
C ILE A 107 6.52 -6.27 32.65
N THR A 108 5.46 -6.99 32.30
CA THR A 108 5.20 -8.34 32.80
C THR A 108 5.94 -9.36 31.93
N ALA A 109 6.88 -10.10 32.52
CA ALA A 109 7.63 -11.17 31.88
C ALA A 109 7.40 -12.49 32.64
N GLY A 110 6.44 -13.29 32.17
CA GLY A 110 6.01 -14.50 32.88
C GLY A 110 5.33 -14.15 34.21
N ASP A 111 5.87 -14.67 35.32
CA ASP A 111 5.32 -14.46 36.67
C ASP A 111 5.86 -13.19 37.37
N TYR A 112 6.63 -12.35 36.67
CA TYR A 112 7.31 -11.18 37.25
C TYR A 112 6.86 -9.87 36.61
N ASP A 113 6.51 -8.89 37.45
CA ASP A 113 6.19 -7.52 37.07
C ASP A 113 7.40 -6.60 37.31
N LEU A 114 8.01 -6.10 36.24
CA LEU A 114 9.18 -5.21 36.30
C LEU A 114 8.73 -3.75 36.24
N ASN A 115 8.69 -3.07 37.38
CA ASN A 115 8.37 -1.64 37.48
C ASN A 115 9.61 -0.75 37.26
N ILE A 116 9.67 -0.09 36.11
CA ILE A 116 10.77 0.73 35.61
C ILE A 116 10.68 2.20 36.10
N SER A 117 9.57 2.60 36.75
CA SER A 117 9.39 3.97 37.28
C SER A 117 10.33 4.30 38.42
N ASP A 118 10.82 3.27 39.11
CA ASP A 118 11.34 3.45 40.44
C ASP A 118 12.83 3.80 40.38
N ARG A 119 13.15 5.09 40.49
CA ARG A 119 14.50 5.53 40.86
C ARG A 119 14.93 4.97 42.23
N THR A 120 14.02 4.28 42.92
CA THR A 120 14.21 3.52 44.16
C THR A 120 14.36 2.01 43.95
N VAL A 121 14.65 1.50 42.74
CA VAL A 121 15.44 0.26 42.61
C VAL A 121 16.89 0.55 43.01
N LYS A 122 17.09 1.10 44.20
CA LYS A 122 18.35 1.13 44.91
C LYS A 122 18.24 0.10 46.02
N ALA A 123 19.01 -0.96 45.86
CA ALA A 123 19.73 -1.62 46.95
C ALA A 123 18.99 -2.65 47.84
N SER A 124 18.23 -3.60 47.29
CA SER A 124 17.82 -4.78 48.07
C SER A 124 17.96 -6.14 47.38
N LEU A 125 18.43 -6.21 46.13
CA LEU A 125 18.60 -7.47 45.40
C LEU A 125 20.07 -7.68 45.02
N PRO A 126 20.70 -8.83 45.38
CA PRO A 126 22.13 -9.08 45.17
C PRO A 126 22.58 -8.95 43.70
N TRP A 127 21.72 -9.37 42.78
CA TRP A 127 21.95 -9.37 41.33
C TRP A 127 21.82 -7.98 40.68
N TYR A 128 21.30 -6.97 41.41
CA TYR A 128 21.14 -5.62 40.87
C TYR A 128 22.49 -5.02 40.49
N SER A 129 23.56 -5.31 41.23
CA SER A 129 24.90 -4.82 40.92
C SER A 129 25.42 -5.31 39.57
N ASP A 130 25.14 -6.57 39.22
CA ASP A 130 25.54 -7.19 37.96
C ASP A 130 24.72 -6.69 36.76
N TRP A 131 23.44 -6.40 36.98
CA TRP A 131 22.53 -5.93 35.92
C TRP A 131 22.37 -4.41 35.87
N LYS A 132 23.00 -3.66 36.78
CA LYS A 132 22.87 -2.19 36.87
C LYS A 132 23.29 -1.53 35.56
N GLU A 133 24.40 -1.95 34.97
CA GLU A 133 24.86 -1.41 33.68
C GLU A 133 23.90 -1.77 32.56
N THR A 134 23.39 -3.01 32.51
CA THR A 134 22.42 -3.46 31.51
C THR A 134 21.09 -2.73 31.62
N LEU A 135 20.57 -2.52 32.83
CA LEU A 135 19.35 -1.76 33.09
C LEU A 135 19.54 -0.26 32.82
N THR A 136 20.69 0.29 33.18
CA THR A 136 21.02 1.69 32.83
C THR A 136 21.14 1.83 31.32
N GLN A 137 21.76 0.86 30.63
CA GLN A 137 21.81 0.77 29.18
C GLN A 137 20.43 0.58 28.56
N LEU A 138 19.52 -0.21 29.13
CA LEU A 138 18.14 -0.39 28.64
C LEU A 138 17.31 0.90 28.85
N SER A 139 17.48 1.58 29.99
CA SER A 139 16.82 2.86 30.28
C SER A 139 17.36 4.03 29.44
N SER A 140 18.62 3.95 29.00
CA SER A 140 19.22 4.87 28.04
C SER A 140 19.24 4.32 26.61
N SER A 141 18.71 3.12 26.40
CA SER A 141 18.70 2.45 25.11
C SER A 141 17.73 3.19 24.21
N LYS A 142 18.06 3.25 22.93
CA LYS A 142 17.19 3.81 21.88
C LYS A 142 15.81 3.13 21.80
N TYR A 143 15.65 2.00 22.47
CA TYR A 143 14.41 1.21 22.58
C TYR A 143 13.55 1.54 23.82
N TYR A 144 13.91 2.55 24.63
CA TYR A 144 13.06 3.00 25.74
C TYR A 144 11.77 3.61 25.18
N THR A 145 10.75 2.76 25.12
CA THR A 145 9.31 3.04 25.11
C THR A 145 8.96 4.46 24.69
N ALA A 146 8.81 4.67 23.37
CA ALA A 146 8.04 5.79 22.88
C ALA A 146 6.67 5.73 23.60
N THR A 147 6.30 6.78 24.32
CA THR A 147 5.02 6.96 25.02
C THR A 147 3.80 6.90 24.08
N THR A 148 4.02 6.61 22.80
CA THR A 148 3.04 6.60 21.71
C THR A 148 3.41 5.53 20.67
N PRO A 149 3.34 4.22 21.00
CA PRO A 149 3.61 3.13 20.06
C PRO A 149 2.66 3.12 18.84
N TRP A 150 1.52 3.82 18.96
CA TRP A 150 0.57 4.07 17.88
C TRP A 150 0.99 5.19 16.91
N PHE A 151 1.96 6.03 17.27
CA PHE A 151 2.18 7.31 16.55
C PHE A 151 2.59 7.12 15.09
N GLU A 152 3.46 6.16 14.80
CA GLU A 152 3.91 5.91 13.42
C GLU A 152 2.76 5.42 12.54
N THR A 153 2.03 4.40 13.01
CA THR A 153 0.82 3.88 12.35
C THR A 153 -0.26 4.95 12.19
N TYR A 154 -0.49 5.77 13.23
CA TYR A 154 -1.44 6.88 13.19
C TYR A 154 -1.05 7.91 12.14
N ARG A 155 0.22 8.32 12.11
CA ARG A 155 0.75 9.29 11.15
C ARG A 155 0.62 8.78 9.72
N GLU A 156 0.95 7.51 9.47
CA GLU A 156 0.80 6.89 8.15
C GLU A 156 -0.66 6.84 7.70
N ASN A 157 -1.56 6.38 8.58
CA ASN A 157 -3.00 6.35 8.31
C ASN A 157 -3.55 7.77 8.08
N PHE A 158 -3.10 8.75 8.88
CA PHE A 158 -3.51 10.15 8.74
C PHE A 158 -3.11 10.68 7.36
N LEU A 159 -1.84 10.52 6.98
CA LEU A 159 -1.33 11.01 5.70
C LEU A 159 -2.04 10.36 4.50
N GLN A 160 -2.28 9.05 4.54
CA GLN A 160 -3.00 8.32 3.50
C GLN A 160 -4.49 8.68 3.42
N SER A 161 -5.07 9.13 4.54
CA SER A 161 -6.47 9.49 4.61
C SER A 161 -6.74 10.96 4.22
N MET A 162 -5.71 11.76 3.97
CA MET A 162 -5.91 13.18 3.63
C MET A 162 -6.70 13.30 2.32
N PRO A 163 -7.85 14.02 2.33
CA PRO A 163 -8.64 14.20 1.13
C PRO A 163 -7.91 15.11 0.14
N ALA A 164 -8.14 14.89 -1.15
CA ALA A 164 -7.61 15.75 -2.20
C ALA A 164 -8.21 17.18 -2.10
N SER A 165 -7.36 18.16 -1.81
CA SER A 165 -7.71 19.59 -1.86
C SER A 165 -7.66 20.14 -3.29
N GLU A 166 -8.45 21.17 -3.62
CA GLU A 166 -8.45 21.79 -4.95
C GLU A 166 -7.15 22.53 -5.30
N HIS A 167 -6.37 22.88 -4.27
CA HIS A 167 -5.12 23.62 -4.40
C HIS A 167 -3.87 22.78 -4.11
N GLU A 168 -4.02 21.47 -3.98
CA GLU A 168 -2.89 20.54 -3.83
C GLU A 168 -2.82 19.58 -5.01
N PHE A 169 -1.65 19.03 -5.27
CA PHE A 169 -1.43 18.10 -6.39
C PHE A 169 -0.96 16.72 -5.94
N LEU A 170 -0.96 16.47 -4.63
CA LEU A 170 -0.39 15.26 -4.02
C LEU A 170 -1.35 14.06 -4.13
N ASN A 171 -2.65 14.31 -3.95
CA ASN A 171 -3.70 13.29 -3.94
C ASN A 171 -4.53 13.30 -5.24
N HIS A 172 -3.92 13.69 -6.36
CA HIS A 172 -4.56 13.64 -7.68
C HIS A 172 -4.03 12.44 -8.47
N TYR A 173 -4.94 11.71 -9.14
CA TYR A 173 -4.53 10.66 -10.04
C TYR A 173 -3.87 11.22 -11.29
N LEU A 174 -2.67 10.70 -11.61
CA LEU A 174 -1.91 11.09 -12.80
C LEU A 174 -2.23 10.22 -14.01
N ALA A 175 -2.60 8.97 -13.76
CA ALA A 175 -2.84 7.96 -14.79
C ALA A 175 -3.93 6.98 -14.34
N CYS A 176 -4.47 6.22 -15.30
CA CYS A 176 -5.39 5.13 -15.05
C CYS A 176 -4.91 3.85 -15.75
N MET A 177 -4.75 2.77 -15.00
CA MET A 177 -4.53 1.42 -15.51
C MET A 177 -5.89 0.76 -15.78
N LEU A 178 -6.09 0.30 -17.00
CA LEU A 178 -7.22 -0.51 -17.41
C LEU A 178 -6.73 -1.95 -17.49
N VAL A 179 -7.37 -2.85 -16.76
CA VAL A 179 -6.92 -4.24 -16.61
C VAL A 179 -8.02 -5.17 -17.10
N VAL A 180 -7.69 -6.03 -18.06
CA VAL A 180 -8.63 -7.01 -18.63
C VAL A 180 -7.96 -8.37 -18.64
N SER A 181 -8.73 -9.43 -18.39
CA SER A 181 -8.24 -10.81 -18.46
C SER A 181 -8.12 -11.31 -19.90
N SER A 182 -7.08 -12.08 -20.20
CA SER A 182 -6.91 -12.74 -21.50
C SER A 182 -8.01 -13.78 -21.81
N ARG A 183 -8.74 -14.20 -20.77
CA ARG A 183 -9.87 -15.15 -20.87
C ARG A 183 -11.12 -14.56 -21.48
N GLU A 184 -11.24 -13.23 -21.44
CA GLU A 184 -12.41 -12.54 -21.95
C GLU A 184 -12.59 -12.89 -23.43
N ALA A 185 -13.84 -13.08 -23.85
CA ALA A 185 -14.13 -13.48 -25.23
C ALA A 185 -13.60 -12.45 -26.22
N VAL A 186 -13.76 -11.16 -25.89
CA VAL A 186 -13.31 -10.01 -26.68
C VAL A 186 -12.63 -8.97 -25.76
N PRO A 187 -11.34 -9.16 -25.40
CA PRO A 187 -10.64 -8.28 -24.45
C PRO A 187 -10.61 -6.81 -24.90
N THR A 188 -10.50 -6.57 -26.20
CA THR A 188 -10.46 -5.23 -26.81
C THR A 188 -11.76 -4.44 -26.60
N GLU A 189 -12.92 -5.12 -26.56
CA GLU A 189 -14.21 -4.49 -26.24
C GLU A 189 -14.27 -4.13 -24.76
N GLN A 190 -13.76 -4.99 -23.87
CA GLN A 190 -13.70 -4.70 -22.44
C GLN A 190 -12.81 -3.50 -22.14
N PHE A 191 -11.64 -3.38 -22.79
CA PHE A 191 -10.81 -2.18 -22.68
C PHE A 191 -11.54 -0.90 -23.12
N LEU A 192 -12.37 -0.99 -24.16
CA LEU A 192 -13.19 0.14 -24.60
C LEU A 192 -14.22 0.52 -23.54
N LYS A 193 -14.92 -0.46 -22.94
CA LYS A 193 -15.87 -0.23 -21.85
C LYS A 193 -15.20 0.43 -20.64
N LEU A 194 -14.07 -0.10 -20.18
CA LEU A 194 -13.33 0.47 -19.05
C LEU A 194 -12.81 1.89 -19.36
N SER A 195 -12.39 2.15 -20.59
CA SER A 195 -11.94 3.48 -21.04
C SER A 195 -13.08 4.50 -21.06
N GLN A 196 -14.29 4.08 -21.47
CA GLN A 196 -15.49 4.91 -21.43
C GLN A 196 -15.94 5.17 -20.00
N GLU A 197 -15.87 4.16 -19.13
CA GLU A 197 -16.20 4.31 -17.71
C GLU A 197 -15.24 5.29 -17.02
N GLN A 198 -13.93 5.18 -17.26
CA GLN A 198 -12.96 6.15 -16.76
C GLN A 198 -13.30 7.58 -17.24
N HIS A 199 -13.64 7.75 -18.52
CA HIS A 199 -14.00 9.05 -19.07
C HIS A 199 -15.29 9.59 -18.43
N ARG A 200 -16.29 8.73 -18.22
CA ARG A 200 -17.53 9.10 -17.52
C ARG A 200 -17.23 9.55 -16.09
N ILE A 201 -16.44 8.80 -15.33
CA ILE A 201 -16.06 9.16 -13.95
C ILE A 201 -15.38 10.53 -13.90
N GLN A 202 -14.53 10.83 -14.89
CA GLN A 202 -13.78 12.08 -14.93
C GLN A 202 -14.60 13.30 -15.41
N HIS A 203 -15.53 13.11 -16.36
CA HIS A 203 -16.17 14.22 -17.07
C HIS A 203 -17.69 14.30 -16.96
N SER A 204 -18.39 13.30 -16.42
CA SER A 204 -19.86 13.32 -16.36
C SER A 204 -20.40 14.40 -15.42
N GLY A 205 -19.59 14.89 -14.48
CA GLY A 205 -20.02 15.80 -13.41
C GLY A 205 -20.86 15.11 -12.32
N GLU A 206 -21.18 13.81 -12.48
CA GLU A 206 -21.90 13.02 -11.49
C GLU A 206 -21.02 12.69 -10.27
N TYR A 207 -19.70 12.70 -10.46
CA TYR A 207 -18.73 12.36 -9.43
C TYR A 207 -17.85 13.56 -9.09
N THR A 208 -17.69 13.79 -7.79
CA THR A 208 -16.72 14.77 -7.26
C THR A 208 -15.37 14.14 -6.96
N HIS A 209 -15.30 12.80 -6.97
CA HIS A 209 -14.13 11.99 -6.65
C HIS A 209 -14.00 10.80 -7.62
N PRO A 210 -12.78 10.34 -7.90
CA PRO A 210 -11.53 10.93 -7.44
C PRO A 210 -11.12 12.16 -8.25
N LYS A 211 -10.16 12.94 -7.74
CA LYS A 211 -9.62 14.11 -8.44
C LYS A 211 -8.52 13.67 -9.41
N TRP A 212 -8.61 14.13 -10.65
CA TRP A 212 -7.66 13.84 -11.72
C TRP A 212 -6.75 15.06 -11.94
N PHE A 213 -5.46 14.82 -12.16
CA PHE A 213 -4.49 15.91 -12.31
C PHE A 213 -4.64 16.63 -13.66
N ILE A 214 -4.92 15.90 -14.73
CA ILE A 214 -5.14 16.44 -16.08
C ILE A 214 -6.46 15.95 -16.67
N PRO A 215 -7.17 16.75 -17.48
CA PRO A 215 -8.40 16.33 -18.15
C PRO A 215 -8.23 15.13 -19.09
N ASN A 216 -7.06 15.02 -19.74
CA ASN A 216 -6.73 13.88 -20.60
C ASN A 216 -5.76 12.94 -19.88
N THR A 217 -6.29 12.15 -18.96
CA THR A 217 -5.50 11.22 -18.15
C THR A 217 -4.83 10.14 -19.01
N LEU A 218 -3.56 9.85 -18.73
CA LEU A 218 -2.84 8.74 -19.37
C LEU A 218 -3.53 7.41 -19.07
N LYS A 219 -3.86 6.63 -20.11
CA LYS A 219 -4.44 5.30 -20.00
C LYS A 219 -3.38 4.24 -20.29
N TYR A 220 -3.16 3.34 -19.34
CA TYR A 220 -2.23 2.23 -19.46
C TYR A 220 -3.01 0.91 -19.50
N TYR A 221 -2.83 0.12 -20.55
CA TYR A 221 -3.62 -1.08 -20.82
C TYR A 221 -2.84 -2.32 -20.37
N VAL A 222 -3.38 -3.07 -19.42
CA VAL A 222 -2.79 -4.30 -18.91
C VAL A 222 -3.65 -5.49 -19.28
N LEU A 223 -3.09 -6.42 -20.04
CA LEU A 223 -3.66 -7.73 -20.28
C LEU A 223 -3.18 -8.67 -19.18
N LEU A 224 -4.08 -9.16 -18.35
CA LEU A 224 -3.78 -10.10 -17.28
C LEU A 224 -3.95 -11.54 -17.79
N HIS A 225 -2.92 -12.36 -17.66
CA HIS A 225 -2.93 -13.76 -18.07
C HIS A 225 -2.55 -14.66 -16.90
N ASP A 226 -3.37 -15.67 -16.61
CA ASP A 226 -3.08 -16.69 -15.60
C ASP A 226 -2.41 -17.88 -16.28
N ILE A 227 -1.11 -18.06 -16.04
CA ILE A 227 -0.31 -19.13 -16.67
C ILE A 227 -0.86 -20.52 -16.30
N SER A 228 -1.51 -20.65 -15.14
CA SER A 228 -2.09 -21.93 -14.69
C SER A 228 -3.26 -22.41 -15.54
N GLU A 229 -3.93 -21.51 -16.28
CA GLU A 229 -5.07 -21.85 -17.13
C GLU A 229 -4.66 -22.23 -18.57
N GLY A 230 -3.41 -21.93 -18.96
CA GLY A 230 -2.90 -22.15 -20.30
C GLY A 230 -3.40 -21.14 -21.32
N ASP A 231 -3.21 -21.47 -22.61
CA ASP A 231 -3.55 -20.62 -23.78
C ASP A 231 -2.72 -19.33 -23.90
N GLU A 232 -1.41 -19.47 -23.74
CA GLU A 232 -0.43 -18.38 -23.87
C GLU A 232 -0.40 -17.81 -25.30
N GLU A 233 -0.58 -18.66 -26.33
CA GLU A 233 -0.63 -18.23 -27.73
C GLU A 233 -1.76 -17.23 -28.00
N ARG A 234 -2.96 -17.47 -27.43
CA ARG A 234 -4.06 -16.51 -27.50
C ARG A 234 -3.70 -15.21 -26.79
N ALA A 235 -3.11 -15.28 -25.60
CA ALA A 235 -2.75 -14.09 -24.83
C ALA A 235 -1.71 -13.22 -25.58
N ASP A 236 -0.70 -13.84 -26.18
CA ASP A 236 0.30 -13.16 -26.99
C ASP A 236 -0.33 -12.56 -28.26
N SER A 237 -1.23 -13.27 -28.94
CA SER A 237 -1.96 -12.74 -30.11
C SER A 237 -2.82 -11.53 -29.77
N VAL A 238 -3.54 -11.56 -28.64
CA VAL A 238 -4.33 -10.41 -28.16
C VAL A 238 -3.42 -9.25 -27.79
N TYR A 239 -2.26 -9.53 -27.17
CA TYR A 239 -1.30 -8.51 -26.81
C TYR A 239 -0.70 -7.80 -28.04
N GLU A 240 -0.43 -8.52 -29.13
CA GLU A 240 -0.03 -7.90 -30.40
C GLU A 240 -1.12 -6.99 -30.98
N ASP A 241 -2.39 -7.41 -30.97
CA ASP A 241 -3.52 -6.57 -31.39
C ASP A 241 -3.64 -5.30 -30.53
N MET A 242 -3.48 -5.43 -29.21
CA MET A 242 -3.47 -4.30 -28.29
C MET A 242 -2.35 -3.30 -28.61
N LYS A 243 -1.13 -3.79 -28.87
CA LYS A 243 0.00 -2.93 -29.24
C LYS A 243 -0.25 -2.17 -30.54
N GLN A 244 -0.91 -2.79 -31.52
CA GLN A 244 -1.29 -2.12 -32.77
C GLN A 244 -2.33 -1.03 -32.53
N ARG A 245 -3.30 -1.26 -31.62
CA ARG A 245 -4.42 -0.35 -31.38
C ARG A 245 -4.10 0.81 -30.44
N TYR A 246 -3.35 0.56 -29.37
CA TYR A 246 -3.09 1.53 -28.30
C TYR A 246 -1.63 1.97 -28.21
N GLY A 247 -0.74 1.37 -29.02
CA GLY A 247 0.68 1.66 -29.05
C GLY A 247 1.49 0.81 -28.06
N THR A 248 2.74 0.53 -28.44
CA THR A 248 3.64 -0.35 -27.67
C THR A 248 3.99 0.18 -26.28
N GLN A 249 4.02 1.50 -26.10
CA GLN A 249 4.38 2.15 -24.84
C GLN A 249 3.24 2.17 -23.82
N GLY A 250 2.00 1.95 -24.27
CA GLY A 250 0.80 2.02 -23.44
C GLY A 250 0.24 0.65 -23.06
N CYS A 251 0.90 -0.45 -23.45
CA CYS A 251 0.38 -1.81 -23.27
C CYS A 251 1.36 -2.73 -22.56
N TYR A 252 0.86 -3.56 -21.66
CA TYR A 252 1.64 -4.60 -21.01
C TYR A 252 0.87 -5.92 -20.87
N LEU A 253 1.56 -7.04 -21.08
CA LEU A 253 1.04 -8.37 -20.78
C LEU A 253 1.60 -8.81 -19.43
N LEU A 254 0.74 -8.82 -18.41
CA LEU A 254 1.09 -9.27 -17.06
C LEU A 254 0.72 -10.74 -16.91
N LYS A 255 1.73 -11.60 -16.82
CA LYS A 255 1.56 -13.03 -16.55
C LYS A 255 1.63 -13.28 -15.05
N ILE A 256 0.61 -13.92 -14.50
CA ILE A 256 0.51 -14.26 -13.09
C ILE A 256 0.30 -15.77 -12.92
N ASN A 257 0.64 -16.27 -11.74
CA ASN A 257 0.38 -17.66 -11.37
C ASN A 257 -0.67 -17.66 -10.27
N SER A 258 -1.78 -18.35 -10.51
CA SER A 258 -2.75 -18.62 -9.46
C SER A 258 -2.45 -19.96 -8.79
N ARG A 259 -2.52 -20.00 -7.46
CA ARG A 259 -2.35 -21.25 -6.71
C ARG A 259 -3.54 -22.18 -6.95
N SER A 260 -3.29 -23.33 -7.57
CA SER A 260 -4.30 -24.37 -7.80
C SER A 260 -4.39 -25.31 -6.59
N GLY A 261 -5.34 -25.05 -5.69
CA GLY A 261 -5.74 -26.03 -4.66
C GLY A 261 -4.87 -26.08 -3.39
N SER A 262 -5.51 -26.53 -2.32
CA SER A 262 -5.04 -26.57 -0.94
C SER A 262 -3.81 -27.46 -0.73
N THR A 263 -2.61 -26.88 -0.78
CA THR A 263 -1.51 -27.40 0.06
C THR A 263 -1.76 -26.92 1.49
N GLY A 264 -1.78 -27.87 2.43
CA GLY A 264 -2.31 -27.71 3.78
C GLY A 264 -1.67 -26.59 4.60
N ALA A 265 -2.23 -26.36 5.79
CA ALA A 265 -1.83 -25.38 6.79
C ALA A 265 -0.39 -25.55 7.36
N ASP A 266 0.52 -26.18 6.60
CA ASP A 266 1.84 -26.66 7.02
C ASP A 266 3.00 -25.97 6.26
N GLU A 267 2.72 -25.02 5.36
CA GLU A 267 3.78 -24.16 4.81
C GLU A 267 4.04 -22.98 5.76
N GLN A 268 5.03 -23.15 6.64
CA GLN A 268 5.61 -22.12 7.52
C GLN A 268 6.34 -20.97 6.77
N MET A 269 6.02 -20.72 5.50
CA MET A 269 6.57 -19.55 4.80
C MET A 269 5.78 -18.30 5.20
N PRO A 270 6.44 -17.24 5.71
CA PRO A 270 5.77 -15.98 5.98
C PRO A 270 5.21 -15.42 4.67
N ASP A 271 3.96 -14.96 4.70
CA ASP A 271 3.31 -14.37 3.53
C ASP A 271 4.13 -13.18 3.00
N PRO A 272 4.67 -13.25 1.78
CA PRO A 272 5.53 -12.19 1.25
C PRO A 272 4.76 -10.88 0.98
N TRP A 273 3.43 -10.92 0.86
CA TRP A 273 2.60 -9.73 0.73
C TRP A 273 2.25 -9.08 2.07
N SER A 274 2.34 -9.80 3.19
CA SER A 274 1.91 -9.32 4.53
C SER A 274 2.54 -7.99 4.97
N GLN A 275 3.76 -7.69 4.50
CA GLN A 275 4.45 -6.42 4.80
C GLN A 275 3.96 -5.23 3.95
N TYR A 276 3.30 -5.50 2.81
CA TYR A 276 2.81 -4.49 1.86
C TYR A 276 1.29 -4.33 1.91
N LEU A 277 0.60 -5.34 2.44
CA LEU A 277 -0.81 -5.22 2.79
C LEU A 277 -0.90 -4.41 4.07
N HIS A 278 -1.70 -3.36 4.04
CA HIS A 278 -2.01 -2.65 5.27
C HIS A 278 -2.54 -3.65 6.29
N LYS A 279 -2.05 -3.58 7.53
CA LYS A 279 -2.71 -4.20 8.69
C LYS A 279 -4.05 -3.49 8.97
N SER A 280 -4.86 -3.23 7.95
CA SER A 280 -6.24 -2.80 8.13
C SER A 280 -7.01 -4.03 8.58
N SER A 281 -7.21 -4.13 9.88
CA SER A 281 -8.23 -5.00 10.46
C SER A 281 -9.62 -4.45 10.09
N ILE A 282 -9.94 -4.36 8.81
CA ILE A 282 -11.29 -4.05 8.30
C ILE A 282 -11.45 -4.74 6.93
N HIS A 283 -11.50 -6.07 6.95
CA HIS A 283 -12.42 -6.76 6.07
C HIS A 283 -13.76 -6.72 6.81
N ASN A 284 -14.74 -5.96 6.29
CA ASN A 284 -16.13 -6.17 6.64
C ASN A 284 -16.75 -7.04 5.52
N PRO A 285 -17.73 -7.88 5.84
CA PRO A 285 -18.12 -9.08 5.09
C PRO A 285 -18.69 -8.80 3.70
#